data_AF-A0A353NGJ4-F1
#
_entry.id   AF-A0A353NGJ4-F1
#
_cell.length_a   1.000
_cell.length_b   1.000
_cell.length_c   1.000
_cell.angle_alpha   90.00
_cell.angle_beta   90.00
_cell.angle_gamma   90.00
#
_symmetry.space_group_name_H-M   'P 1'
#
loop_
_entity.id
_entity.type
_entity.pdbx_description
1 polymer ?
#
loop_
_entity_poly.entity_id
_entity_poly.type
_entity_poly.pdbx_seq_one_letter_code
_entity_poly.pdbx_strand_id
1 'polypeptide(L)'
;MNTDQMLGLITGIFFGFLLQKGRVLRFEKQVGAMLLKDMTIVKFMLSAILVGMVGIALLKDAGIITLSLKPMNLGAVLLGGALFGSGWAVMGYCPGTSIGALGEGRWHALFAVAGMVAGAALYAELFPFIKSTVLAWKDFGKIGLPEVLGVSPWVIILLFWAGTISLFFWFEKKGL
;
A
#
# COMPACT_ATOMS: atom_id res chain seq x y z
N MET A 1 25.91 -6.37 10.03
CA MET A 1 24.77 -6.06 9.13
C MET A 1 25.27 -6.12 7.71
N ASN A 2 24.55 -6.82 6.84
CA ASN A 2 24.87 -6.84 5.41
C ASN A 2 24.46 -5.50 4.76
N THR A 3 25.00 -5.19 3.57
CA THR A 3 24.71 -3.94 2.85
C THR A 3 23.21 -3.74 2.64
N ASP A 4 22.48 -4.80 2.28
CA ASP A 4 21.02 -4.75 2.06
C ASP A 4 20.25 -4.39 3.33
N GLN A 5 20.68 -4.92 4.49
CA GLN A 5 20.06 -4.61 5.78
C GLN A 5 20.29 -3.16 6.17
N MET A 6 21.48 -2.62 5.85
CA MET A 6 21.81 -1.23 6.11
C MET A 6 21.01 -0.28 5.21
N LEU A 7 20.90 -0.59 3.91
CA LEU A 7 20.05 0.16 2.97
C LEU A 7 18.57 0.12 3.39
N GLY A 8 18.08 -1.05 3.82
CA GLY A 8 16.74 -1.21 4.36
C GLY A 8 16.49 -0.37 5.61
N LEU A 9 17.45 -0.33 6.54
CA LEU A 9 17.34 0.50 7.75
C LEU A 9 17.32 1.99 7.41
N ILE A 10 18.23 2.45 6.55
CA ILE A 10 18.34 3.85 6.15
C ILE A 10 17.04 4.30 5.45
N THR A 11 16.58 3.54 4.46
CA THR A 11 15.34 3.84 3.74
C THR A 11 14.12 3.78 4.66
N GLY A 12 14.07 2.85 5.61
CA GLY A 12 13.04 2.77 6.65
C GLY A 12 13.00 4.01 7.56
N ILE A 13 14.16 4.52 7.98
CA ILE A 13 14.26 5.77 8.77
C ILE A 13 13.70 6.95 7.99
N PHE A 14 14.11 7.11 6.72
CA PHE A 14 13.59 8.18 5.86
C PHE A 14 12.09 8.05 5.63
N PHE A 15 11.60 6.83 5.37
CA PHE A 15 10.18 6.57 5.20
C PHE A 15 9.38 6.93 6.45
N GLY A 16 9.82 6.50 7.64
CA GLY A 16 9.20 6.86 8.91
C GLY A 16 9.17 8.36 9.17
N PHE A 17 10.29 9.05 8.94
CA PHE A 17 10.38 10.51 9.06
C PHE A 17 9.39 11.23 8.13
N LEU A 18 9.28 10.79 6.87
CA LEU A 18 8.34 11.38 5.91
C LEU A 18 6.88 11.13 6.30
N LEU A 19 6.55 9.93 6.80
CA LEU A 19 5.20 9.63 7.30
C LEU A 19 4.83 10.52 8.50
N GLN A 20 5.76 10.71 9.43
CA GLN A 20 5.57 11.59 10.59
C GLN A 20 5.37 13.04 10.15
N LYS A 21 6.21 13.54 9.24
CA LYS A 21 6.08 14.90 8.69
C LYS A 21 4.77 15.10 7.93
N GLY A 22 4.30 14.07 7.22
CA GLY A 22 3.00 14.05 6.55
C GLY A 22 1.79 13.94 7.50
N ARG A 23 2.02 13.70 8.80
CA ARG A 23 0.98 13.52 9.83
C ARG A 23 -0.04 12.42 9.50
N VAL A 24 0.32 11.50 8.60
CA VAL A 24 -0.52 10.36 8.20
C VAL A 24 -0.53 9.25 9.25
N LEU A 25 0.32 9.35 10.28
CA LEU A 25 0.37 8.45 11.44
C LEU A 25 -0.74 8.72 12.47
N ARG A 26 -1.56 9.76 12.28
CA ARG A 26 -2.64 10.13 13.21
C ARG A 26 -3.87 9.28 13.01
N PHE A 27 -4.42 8.75 14.10
CA PHE A 27 -5.64 7.92 14.10
C PHE A 27 -6.82 8.67 13.44
N GLU A 28 -6.97 9.95 13.75
CA GLU A 28 -8.08 10.77 13.27
C GLU A 28 -8.01 10.94 11.74
N LYS A 29 -6.79 11.01 11.18
CA LYS A 29 -6.60 11.06 9.73
C LYS A 29 -6.99 9.74 9.08
N GLN A 30 -6.59 8.62 9.69
CA GLN A 30 -6.89 7.27 9.19
C GLN A 30 -8.39 6.99 9.19
N VAL A 31 -9.06 7.24 10.31
CA VAL A 31 -10.52 7.10 10.41
C VAL A 31 -11.23 8.13 9.54
N GLY A 32 -10.70 9.36 9.44
CA GLY A 32 -11.23 10.39 8.55
C GLY A 32 -11.24 9.96 7.08
N ALA A 33 -10.20 9.24 6.62
CA ALA A 33 -10.17 8.66 5.28
C ALA A 33 -11.21 7.56 5.09
N MET A 34 -11.37 6.65 6.08
CA MET A 34 -12.35 5.56 6.02
C MET A 34 -13.80 6.06 6.08
N LEU A 35 -14.05 7.17 6.76
CA LEU A 35 -15.35 7.85 6.81
C LEU A 35 -15.59 8.81 5.62
N LEU A 36 -14.63 8.88 4.68
CA LEU A 36 -14.66 9.79 3.53
C LEU A 36 -14.80 11.29 3.92
N LYS A 37 -14.31 11.66 5.10
CA LYS A 37 -14.34 13.04 5.62
C LYS A 37 -13.04 13.79 5.40
N ASP A 38 -11.93 13.06 5.32
CA ASP A 38 -10.59 13.63 5.18
C ASP A 38 -9.77 12.80 4.19
N MET A 39 -9.53 13.34 3.00
CA MET A 39 -8.82 12.66 1.92
C MET A 39 -7.32 12.91 1.96
N THR A 40 -6.77 13.47 3.04
CA THR A 40 -5.32 13.74 3.17
C THR A 40 -4.50 12.47 2.91
N ILE A 41 -4.92 11.33 3.47
CA ILE A 41 -4.20 10.05 3.30
C ILE A 41 -4.29 9.56 1.87
N VAL A 42 -5.47 9.65 1.24
CA VAL A 42 -5.66 9.25 -0.14
C VAL A 42 -4.79 10.11 -1.07
N LYS A 43 -4.76 11.43 -0.85
CA LYS A 43 -3.90 12.39 -1.58
C LYS A 43 -2.41 12.07 -1.39
N PHE A 44 -1.99 11.78 -0.16
CA PHE A 44 -0.61 11.35 0.15
C PHE A 44 -0.23 10.04 -0.55
N MET A 45 -1.07 9.00 -0.46
CA MET A 45 -0.79 7.70 -1.06
C MET A 45 -0.76 7.79 -2.59
N LEU A 46 -1.74 8.45 -3.20
CA LEU A 46 -1.81 8.58 -4.65
C LEU A 46 -0.65 9.43 -5.19
N SER A 47 -0.26 10.53 -4.54
CA SER A 47 0.92 11.30 -4.96
C SER A 47 2.22 10.49 -4.89
N ALA A 48 2.41 9.68 -3.83
CA ALA A 48 3.55 8.78 -3.73
C ALA A 48 3.53 7.70 -4.83
N ILE A 49 2.36 7.16 -5.18
CA ILE A 49 2.19 6.22 -6.30
C ILE A 49 2.54 6.90 -7.63
N LEU A 50 2.08 8.13 -7.89
CA LEU A 50 2.37 8.86 -9.12
C LEU A 50 3.88 9.05 -9.35
N VAL A 51 4.59 9.50 -8.31
CA VAL A 51 6.05 9.67 -8.36
C VAL A 51 6.75 8.33 -8.47
N GLY A 52 6.31 7.33 -7.70
CA GLY A 52 6.87 5.98 -7.72
C GLY A 52 6.72 5.30 -9.07
N MET A 53 5.59 5.46 -9.75
CA MET A 53 5.35 4.91 -11.09
C MET A 53 6.36 5.44 -12.11
N VAL A 54 6.60 6.75 -12.12
CA VAL A 54 7.58 7.37 -13.02
C VAL A 54 8.99 6.91 -12.67
N GLY A 55 9.36 6.94 -11.38
CA GLY A 55 10.69 6.53 -10.93
C GLY A 55 10.99 5.06 -11.25
N ILE A 56 10.06 4.15 -10.97
CA ILE A 56 10.19 2.72 -11.27
C ILE A 56 10.27 2.49 -12.78
N ALA A 57 9.45 3.18 -13.58
CA ALA A 57 9.50 3.05 -15.04
C ALA A 57 10.86 3.49 -15.61
N LEU A 58 11.39 4.63 -15.18
CA LEU A 58 12.72 5.11 -15.59
C LEU A 58 13.83 4.13 -15.21
N LEU A 59 13.82 3.61 -13.98
CA LEU A 59 14.83 2.66 -13.52
C LEU A 59 14.73 1.32 -14.26
N LYS A 60 13.52 0.89 -14.61
CA LYS A 60 13.27 -0.31 -15.41
C LYS A 60 13.80 -0.12 -16.84
N ASP A 61 13.47 1.02 -17.46
CA ASP A 61 13.89 1.34 -18.83
C ASP A 61 15.41 1.52 -18.93
N ALA A 62 16.06 1.99 -17.85
CA ALA A 62 17.51 2.06 -17.72
C ALA A 62 18.19 0.70 -17.43
N GLY A 63 17.42 -0.38 -17.24
CA GLY A 63 17.95 -1.71 -16.95
C GLY A 63 18.54 -1.88 -15.55
N ILE A 64 18.29 -0.93 -14.63
CA ILE A 64 18.84 -0.95 -13.26
C ILE A 64 18.06 -1.91 -12.36
N ILE A 65 16.74 -2.04 -12.60
CA ILE A 65 15.85 -2.88 -11.79
C ILE A 65 15.07 -3.87 -12.66
N THR A 66 14.71 -5.00 -12.06
CA THR A 66 13.78 -5.96 -12.66
C THR A 66 12.43 -5.89 -11.93
N LEU A 67 11.34 -5.80 -12.70
CA LEU A 67 9.99 -5.79 -12.14
C LEU A 67 9.58 -7.21 -11.76
N SER A 68 9.44 -7.47 -10.46
CA SER A 68 8.84 -8.70 -9.95
C SER A 68 7.37 -8.44 -9.62
N LEU A 69 6.49 -8.67 -10.60
CA LEU A 69 5.05 -8.55 -10.40
C LEU A 69 4.55 -9.70 -9.52
N LYS A 70 3.68 -9.38 -8.57
CA LYS A 70 2.96 -10.38 -7.77
C LYS A 70 1.83 -10.97 -8.62
N PRO A 71 1.60 -12.30 -8.60
CA PRO A 71 0.52 -12.89 -9.39
C PRO A 71 -0.85 -12.35 -8.98
N MET A 72 -1.70 -12.11 -9.97
CA MET A 72 -3.08 -11.69 -9.80
C MET A 72 -3.95 -12.91 -9.50
N ASN A 73 -3.91 -13.35 -8.25
CA ASN A 73 -4.80 -14.38 -7.75
C ASN A 73 -6.11 -13.76 -7.23
N LEU A 74 -7.24 -14.14 -7.82
CA LEU A 74 -8.53 -13.51 -7.52
C LEU A 74 -8.95 -13.70 -6.05
N GLY A 75 -8.77 -14.90 -5.51
CA GLY A 75 -9.11 -15.20 -4.12
C GLY A 75 -8.25 -14.43 -3.13
N ALA A 76 -6.94 -14.38 -3.39
CA ALA A 76 -6.01 -13.62 -2.56
C ALA A 76 -6.34 -12.12 -2.52
N VAL A 77 -6.64 -11.53 -3.68
CA VAL A 77 -6.90 -10.08 -3.79
C VAL A 77 -8.25 -9.72 -3.18
N LEU A 78 -9.32 -10.46 -3.49
CA LEU A 78 -10.65 -10.14 -2.99
C LEU A 78 -10.76 -10.37 -1.48
N LEU A 79 -10.42 -11.57 -1.00
CA LEU A 79 -10.55 -11.88 0.42
C LEU A 79 -9.48 -11.16 1.25
N GLY A 80 -8.24 -11.13 0.77
CA GLY A 80 -7.16 -10.41 1.46
C GLY A 80 -7.40 -8.91 1.51
N GLY A 81 -7.85 -8.31 0.41
CA GLY A 81 -8.20 -6.89 0.34
C GLY A 81 -9.39 -6.53 1.23
N ALA A 82 -10.43 -7.35 1.26
CA ALA A 82 -11.57 -7.16 2.14
C ALA A 82 -11.18 -7.25 3.63
N LEU A 83 -10.43 -8.29 4.01
CA LEU A 83 -9.94 -8.46 5.39
C LEU A 83 -9.01 -7.33 5.83
N PHE A 84 -8.10 -6.92 4.94
CA PHE A 84 -7.20 -5.79 5.18
C PHE A 84 -7.99 -4.49 5.37
N GLY A 85 -8.93 -4.20 4.47
CA GLY A 85 -9.78 -3.01 4.53
C GLY A 85 -10.66 -2.98 5.78
N SER A 86 -11.26 -4.12 6.17
CA SER A 86 -12.05 -4.21 7.40
C SER A 86 -11.19 -4.03 8.65
N GLY A 87 -9.99 -4.63 8.68
CA GLY A 87 -9.06 -4.46 9.78
C GLY A 87 -8.62 -3.00 9.93
N TRP A 88 -8.31 -2.35 8.82
CA TRP A 88 -7.99 -0.93 8.79
C TRP A 88 -9.16 -0.05 9.28
N ALA A 89 -10.39 -0.35 8.83
CA ALA A 89 -11.59 0.38 9.26
C ALA A 89 -11.83 0.28 10.78
N VAL A 90 -11.65 -0.91 11.35
CA VAL A 90 -11.88 -1.18 12.78
C VAL A 90 -10.77 -0.59 13.64
N MET A 91 -9.51 -0.81 13.27
CA MET A 91 -8.36 -0.39 14.07
C MET A 91 -7.95 1.07 13.87
N GLY A 92 -8.42 1.71 12.80
CA GLY A 92 -8.01 3.06 12.41
C GLY A 92 -6.51 3.20 12.14
N TYR A 93 -5.86 2.09 11.77
CA TYR A 93 -4.45 2.03 11.38
C TYR A 93 -4.24 0.94 10.33
N CYS A 94 -3.35 1.21 9.38
CA CYS A 94 -2.76 0.20 8.52
C CYS A 94 -1.37 -0.21 9.06
N PRO A 95 -0.82 -1.37 8.66
CA PRO A 95 0.46 -1.93 9.14
C PRO A 95 1.62 -0.94 9.30
N GLY A 96 1.88 -0.13 8.26
CA GLY A 96 2.97 0.85 8.29
C GLY A 96 2.68 2.00 9.25
N THR A 97 1.44 2.47 9.27
CA THR A 97 1.03 3.58 10.16
C THR A 97 0.91 3.16 11.61
N SER A 98 0.56 1.90 11.93
CA SER A 98 0.56 1.40 13.31
C SER A 98 1.96 1.36 13.90
N ILE A 99 2.97 0.94 13.13
CA ILE A 99 4.37 0.94 13.58
C ILE A 99 4.85 2.38 13.78
N GLY A 100 4.58 3.27 12.82
CA GLY A 100 4.95 4.68 12.95
C GLY A 100 4.24 5.37 14.13
N ALA A 101 2.95 5.09 14.35
CA ALA A 101 2.19 5.61 15.48
C ALA A 101 2.75 5.12 16.82
N LEU A 102 3.11 3.84 16.91
CA LEU A 102 3.79 3.30 18.09
C LEU A 102 5.12 4.03 18.33
N GLY A 103 5.87 4.31 17.27
CA GLY A 103 7.10 5.13 17.31
C GLY A 103 6.88 6.59 17.75
N GLU A 104 5.69 7.17 17.51
CA GLU A 104 5.29 8.48 18.06
C GLU A 104 4.92 8.41 19.55
N GLY A 105 4.88 7.22 20.17
CA GLY A 105 4.47 7.01 21.56
C GLY A 105 2.98 6.72 21.75
N ARG A 106 2.25 6.41 20.67
CA ARG A 106 0.82 6.08 20.72
C ARG A 106 0.62 4.61 21.10
N TRP A 107 0.52 4.34 22.40
CA TRP A 107 0.44 2.99 22.94
C TRP A 107 -0.74 2.15 22.43
N HIS A 108 -1.87 2.78 22.08
CA HIS A 108 -3.02 2.05 21.52
C HIS A 108 -2.71 1.38 20.17
N ALA A 109 -1.70 1.87 19.42
CA ALA A 109 -1.24 1.22 18.19
C ALA A 109 -0.61 -0.15 18.43
N LEU A 110 -0.18 -0.45 19.67
CA LEU A 110 0.39 -1.76 20.03
C LEU A 110 -0.60 -2.90 19.77
N PHE A 111 -1.90 -2.69 20.01
CA PHE A 111 -2.92 -3.69 19.73
C PHE A 111 -3.05 -3.97 18.23
N ALA A 112 -2.93 -2.93 17.39
CA ALA A 112 -2.91 -3.11 15.94
C ALA A 112 -1.67 -3.88 15.47
N VAL A 113 -0.50 -3.57 16.04
CA VAL A 113 0.75 -4.29 15.75
C VAL A 113 0.66 -5.75 16.20
N ALA A 114 0.16 -6.02 17.40
CA ALA A 114 -0.04 -7.37 17.92
C ALA A 114 -1.02 -8.17 17.05
N GLY A 115 -2.15 -7.58 16.67
CA GLY A 115 -3.13 -8.20 15.77
C GLY A 115 -2.54 -8.49 14.38
N MET A 116 -1.72 -7.59 13.83
CA MET A 116 -1.02 -7.80 12.57
C MET A 116 -0.03 -8.97 12.65
N VAL A 117 0.78 -9.04 13.71
CA VAL A 117 1.76 -10.12 13.90
C VAL A 117 1.05 -11.46 14.11
N ALA A 118 0.03 -11.50 14.97
CA ALA A 118 -0.77 -12.69 15.20
C ALA A 118 -1.49 -13.16 13.93
N GLY A 119 -2.08 -12.24 13.17
CA GLY A 119 -2.72 -12.54 11.89
C GLY A 119 -1.74 -13.08 10.85
N ALA A 120 -0.53 -12.53 10.78
CA ALA A 120 0.52 -13.02 9.89
C ALA A 120 1.00 -14.43 10.29
N ALA A 121 1.16 -14.69 11.60
CA ALA A 121 1.49 -16.02 12.11
C ALA A 121 0.39 -17.04 11.80
N LEU A 122 -0.87 -16.68 12.05
CA LEU A 122 -2.02 -17.53 11.74
C LEU A 122 -2.12 -17.83 10.23
N TYR A 123 -1.90 -16.82 9.39
CA TYR A 123 -1.86 -17.01 7.94
C TYR A 123 -0.72 -17.95 7.52
N ALA A 124 0.46 -17.85 8.15
CA ALA A 124 1.59 -18.73 7.86
C ALA A 124 1.29 -20.20 8.21
N GLU A 125 0.66 -20.45 9.35
CA GLU A 125 0.24 -21.80 9.77
C GLU A 125 -0.88 -22.36 8.87
N LEU A 126 -1.87 -21.53 8.53
CA LEU A 126 -2.98 -21.92 7.65
C LEU A 126 -2.60 -21.91 6.16
N PHE A 127 -1.37 -21.53 5.81
CA PHE A 127 -0.96 -21.37 4.43
C PHE A 127 -1.22 -22.62 3.55
N PRO A 128 -0.97 -23.86 4.00
CA PRO A 128 -1.28 -25.05 3.20
C PRO A 128 -2.76 -25.17 2.86
N PHE A 129 -3.63 -24.86 3.82
CA PHE A 129 -5.09 -24.89 3.66
C PHE A 129 -5.59 -23.74 2.77
N ILE A 130 -5.08 -22.53 2.99
CA ILE A 130 -5.40 -21.36 2.17
C ILE A 130 -4.94 -21.58 0.72
N LYS A 131 -3.80 -22.28 0.54
CA LYS A 131 -3.27 -22.63 -0.77
C LYS A 131 -4.20 -23.56 -1.56
N SER A 132 -4.80 -24.55 -0.90
CA SER A 132 -5.71 -25.51 -1.55
C SER A 132 -7.13 -24.97 -1.74
N THR A 133 -7.52 -23.92 -1.02
CA THR A 133 -8.87 -23.35 -1.05
C THR A 133 -8.92 -22.02 -1.79
N VAL A 134 -8.42 -20.96 -1.17
CA VAL A 134 -8.52 -19.57 -1.65
C VAL A 134 -7.53 -19.28 -2.77
N LEU A 135 -6.27 -19.71 -2.63
CA LEU A 135 -5.27 -19.51 -3.69
C LEU A 135 -5.46 -20.48 -4.86
N ALA A 136 -6.27 -21.52 -4.70
CA ALA A 136 -6.68 -22.39 -5.80
C ALA A 136 -7.73 -21.73 -6.71
N TRP A 137 -8.29 -20.58 -6.31
CA TRP A 137 -9.14 -19.79 -7.19
C TRP A 137 -8.34 -19.26 -8.38
N LYS A 138 -9.04 -18.74 -9.39
CA LYS A 138 -8.45 -18.31 -10.66
C LYS A 138 -7.23 -17.40 -10.45
N ASP A 139 -6.08 -17.90 -10.89
CA ASP A 139 -4.81 -17.17 -10.92
C ASP A 139 -4.55 -16.73 -12.36
N PHE A 140 -4.45 -15.41 -12.57
CA PHE A 140 -4.14 -14.83 -13.86
C PHE A 140 -2.63 -14.70 -14.09
N GLY A 141 -1.81 -15.17 -13.15
CA GLY A 141 -0.36 -15.09 -13.22
C GLY A 141 0.15 -13.66 -13.00
N LYS A 142 1.41 -13.44 -13.35
CA LYS A 142 2.10 -12.15 -13.19
C LYS A 142 1.73 -11.19 -14.32
N ILE A 143 0.49 -10.74 -14.33
CA ILE A 143 0.00 -9.75 -15.30
C ILE A 143 0.02 -8.34 -14.71
N GLY A 144 0.43 -7.38 -15.53
CA GLY A 144 0.27 -5.96 -15.26
C GLY A 144 -0.67 -5.33 -16.27
N LEU A 145 -1.10 -4.09 -15.97
CA LEU A 145 -2.02 -3.36 -16.83
C LEU A 145 -1.44 -3.09 -18.24
N PRO A 146 -0.15 -2.74 -18.41
CA PRO A 146 0.47 -2.58 -19.74
C PRO A 146 0.43 -3.87 -20.56
N GLU A 147 0.70 -5.02 -19.92
CA GLU A 147 0.75 -6.33 -20.56
C GLU A 147 -0.64 -6.80 -21.01
N VAL A 148 -1.69 -6.51 -20.23
CA VAL A 148 -3.07 -6.89 -20.55
C VAL A 148 -3.66 -6.01 -21.66
N LEU A 149 -3.40 -4.70 -21.60
CA LEU A 149 -3.95 -3.75 -22.56
C LEU A 149 -3.12 -3.63 -23.85
N GLY A 150 -1.92 -4.22 -23.88
CA GLY A 150 -1.01 -4.13 -25.03
C GLY A 150 -0.53 -2.71 -25.33
N VAL A 151 -0.56 -1.82 -24.32
CA VAL A 151 -0.15 -0.41 -24.46
C VAL A 151 1.14 -0.14 -23.72
N SER A 152 1.87 0.89 -24.16
CA SER A 152 3.09 1.32 -23.49
C SER A 152 2.82 1.70 -22.02
N PRO A 153 3.69 1.29 -21.07
CA PRO A 153 3.58 1.68 -19.66
C PRO A 153 3.45 3.19 -19.47
N TRP A 154 4.12 3.98 -20.31
CA TRP A 154 4.07 5.44 -20.29
C TRP A 154 2.69 6.01 -20.56
N VAL A 155 1.89 5.37 -21.42
CA VAL A 155 0.51 5.78 -21.69
C VAL A 155 -0.35 5.57 -20.45
N ILE A 156 -0.20 4.44 -19.78
CA ILE A 156 -0.91 4.15 -18.52
C ILE A 156 -0.49 5.13 -17.43
N ILE A 157 0.81 5.44 -17.33
CA ILE A 157 1.30 6.43 -16.37
C ILE A 157 0.64 7.78 -16.63
N LEU A 158 0.64 8.28 -17.87
CA LEU A 158 0.03 9.57 -18.20
C LEU A 158 -1.48 9.61 -17.91
N LEU A 159 -2.22 8.54 -18.28
CA LEU A 159 -3.65 8.45 -17.98
C LEU A 159 -3.93 8.41 -16.47
N PHE A 160 -3.13 7.66 -15.73
CA PHE A 160 -3.29 7.55 -14.27
C PHE A 160 -2.94 8.87 -13.56
N TRP A 161 -1.93 9.58 -14.05
CA TRP A 161 -1.61 10.95 -13.61
C TRP A 161 -2.78 11.91 -13.85
N ALA A 162 -3.32 11.94 -15.08
CA ALA A 162 -4.45 12.80 -15.42
C ALA A 162 -5.69 12.51 -14.56
N GLY A 163 -6.01 11.22 -14.35
CA GLY A 163 -7.12 10.79 -13.51
C GLY A 163 -6.93 11.20 -12.05
N THR A 164 -5.74 10.99 -11.50
CA THR A 164 -5.42 11.34 -10.10
C THR A 164 -5.44 12.84 -9.86
N ILE A 165 -4.86 13.63 -10.77
CA ILE A 165 -4.89 15.11 -10.68
C ILE A 165 -6.34 15.60 -10.72
N SER A 166 -7.15 15.07 -11.63
CA SER A 166 -8.58 15.43 -11.71
C SER A 166 -9.33 15.09 -10.42
N LEU A 167 -9.02 13.94 -9.81
CA LEU A 167 -9.58 13.55 -8.52
C LEU A 167 -9.15 14.49 -7.39
N PHE A 168 -7.90 14.95 -7.38
CA PHE A 168 -7.41 15.92 -6.38
C PHE A 168 -8.14 17.26 -6.51
N PHE A 169 -8.32 17.77 -7.73
CA PHE A 169 -9.13 18.97 -7.95
C PHE A 169 -10.57 18.80 -7.43
N TRP A 170 -11.15 17.61 -7.59
CA TRP A 170 -12.48 17.32 -7.09
C TRP A 170 -12.54 17.28 -5.55
N PHE A 171 -11.54 16.69 -4.89
CA PHE A 171 -11.45 16.70 -3.42
C PHE A 171 -11.33 18.12 -2.88
N GLU A 172 -10.44 18.94 -3.45
CA GLU A 172 -10.27 20.34 -3.04
C GLU A 172 -11.55 21.16 -3.24
N LYS A 173 -12.25 20.96 -4.38
CA LYS A 173 -13.54 21.63 -4.64
C LYS A 173 -14.62 21.27 -3.61
N LYS A 174 -14.56 20.06 -3.04
CA LYS A 174 -15.50 19.59 -2.01
C LYS A 174 -15.02 19.86 -0.59
N GLY A 175 -13.85 20.45 -0.40
CA GLY A 175 -13.25 20.68 0.93
C GLY A 175 -12.87 19.39 1.66
N LEU A 176 -12.51 18.33 0.91
CA LEU A 176 -12.16 17.00 1.41
C LEU A 176 -10.64 16.75 1.50
#